data_AF-A0AAU7FF27-F1
#
_entry.id   AF-A0AAU7FF27-F1
#
_cell.length_a   1.000
_cell.length_b   1.000
_cell.length_c   1.000
_cell.angle_alpha   90.00
_cell.angle_beta   90.00
_cell.angle_gamma   90.00
#
_symmetry.space_group_name_H-M   'P 1'
#
loop_
_entity.id
_entity.type
_entity.pdbx_description
1 polymer ?
#
loop_
_entity_poly.entity_id
_entity_poly.type
_entity_poly.pdbx_seq_one_letter_code
_entity_poly.pdbx_strand_id
1 'polypeptide(L)'
;MPLATQLREQIAETEALIRRLDPRSAQYIVMQGDKAFQFVMQQRKPVSATVVELALATRFTEADAQMIAQALKNSQGEPSRAIPLLAALNMQLAKQQAALLKLEQAISVIQWLPRR
;
A
#
# COMPACT_ATOMS: atom_id res chain seq x y z
N MET A 1 -0.85 21.10 9.40
CA MET A 1 -1.50 20.91 8.08
C MET A 1 -2.88 20.31 8.30
N PRO A 2 -3.94 20.74 7.60
CA PRO A 2 -5.26 20.09 7.68
C PRO A 2 -5.17 18.64 7.19
N LEU A 3 -5.82 17.70 7.86
CA LEU A 3 -5.82 16.27 7.51
C LEU A 3 -6.23 16.01 6.04
N ALA A 4 -7.17 16.80 5.52
CA ALA A 4 -7.60 16.72 4.12
C ALA A 4 -6.48 17.13 3.14
N THR A 5 -5.65 18.11 3.48
CA THR A 5 -4.50 18.53 2.66
C THR A 5 -3.46 17.43 2.60
N GLN A 6 -3.15 16.80 3.75
CA GLN A 6 -2.23 15.67 3.81
C GLN A 6 -2.71 14.48 2.96
N LEU A 7 -4.00 14.16 3.01
CA LEU A 7 -4.57 13.09 2.18
C LEU A 7 -4.48 13.40 0.68
N ARG A 8 -4.68 14.65 0.27
CA ARG A 8 -4.53 15.07 -1.13
C ARG A 8 -3.08 14.95 -1.61
N GLU A 9 -2.11 15.31 -0.76
CA GLU A 9 -0.68 15.12 -1.05
C GLU A 9 -0.34 13.63 -1.21
N GLN A 10 -0.80 12.78 -0.29
CA GLN A 10 -0.59 11.33 -0.37
C GLN A 10 -1.24 10.68 -1.61
N ILE A 11 -2.42 11.16 -2.01
CA ILE A 11 -3.08 10.72 -3.24
C ILE A 11 -2.22 11.10 -4.46
N ALA A 12 -1.76 12.34 -4.53
CA ALA A 12 -0.91 12.81 -5.64
C ALA A 12 0.41 12.03 -5.73
N GLU A 13 1.03 11.72 -4.59
CA GLU A 13 2.23 10.86 -4.53
C GLU A 13 1.95 9.44 -5.04
N THR A 14 0.85 8.84 -4.61
CA THR A 14 0.44 7.49 -5.02
C THR A 14 0.14 7.44 -6.52
N GLU A 15 -0.56 8.44 -7.06
CA GLU A 15 -0.81 8.57 -8.50
C GLU A 15 0.49 8.76 -9.30
N ALA A 16 1.42 9.57 -8.80
CA ALA A 16 2.71 9.77 -9.45
C ALA A 16 3.53 8.48 -9.49
N LEU A 17 3.48 7.66 -8.42
CA LEU A 17 4.11 6.34 -8.40
C LEU A 17 3.47 5.40 -9.43
N ILE A 18 2.14 5.35 -9.50
CA ILE A 18 1.41 4.53 -10.49
C ILE A 18 1.81 4.93 -11.91
N ARG A 19 1.84 6.24 -12.23
CA ARG A 19 2.22 6.72 -13.58
C ARG A 19 3.66 6.38 -13.97
N ARG A 20 4.56 6.28 -12.99
CA ARG A 20 5.97 5.92 -13.21
C ARG A 20 6.18 4.42 -13.39
N LEU A 21 5.22 3.59 -12.98
CA LEU A 21 5.30 2.15 -13.19
C LEU A 21 4.94 1.83 -14.63
N ASP A 22 5.84 1.15 -15.33
CA ASP A 22 5.55 0.57 -16.63
C ASP A 22 4.53 -0.57 -16.42
N PRO A 23 3.32 -0.50 -17.03
CA PRO A 23 2.31 -1.56 -16.95
C PRO A 23 2.82 -2.92 -17.43
N ARG A 24 3.88 -2.94 -18.25
CA ARG A 24 4.52 -4.16 -18.77
C ARG A 24 5.55 -4.75 -17.82
N SER A 25 6.01 -3.97 -16.84
CA SER A 25 6.91 -4.46 -15.80
C SER A 25 6.08 -5.17 -14.72
N ALA A 26 5.98 -6.50 -14.84
CA ALA A 26 5.28 -7.34 -13.89
C ALA A 26 6.06 -7.40 -12.55
N GLN A 27 5.90 -6.37 -11.73
CA GLN A 27 6.54 -6.24 -10.43
C GLN A 27 5.57 -6.72 -9.34
N TYR A 28 6.02 -7.68 -8.55
CA TYR A 28 5.26 -8.24 -7.44
C TYR A 28 5.89 -7.85 -6.12
N ILE A 29 5.04 -7.69 -5.11
CA ILE A 29 5.44 -7.46 -3.72
C ILE A 29 4.77 -8.50 -2.83
N VAL A 30 5.33 -8.70 -1.65
CA VAL A 30 4.72 -9.55 -0.63
C VAL A 30 4.02 -8.65 0.38
N MET A 31 2.75 -8.96 0.62
CA MET A 31 1.91 -8.26 1.58
C MET A 31 1.30 -9.23 2.57
N GLN A 32 1.03 -8.75 3.78
CA GLN A 32 0.24 -9.44 4.79
C GLN A 32 -0.82 -8.47 5.31
N GLY A 33 -2.08 -8.77 5.03
CA GLY A 33 -3.16 -7.81 5.16
C GLY A 33 -2.84 -6.54 4.35
N ASP A 34 -2.77 -5.39 5.04
CA ASP A 34 -2.46 -4.09 4.46
C ASP A 34 -0.97 -3.69 4.56
N LYS A 35 -0.13 -4.57 5.11
CA LYS A 35 1.29 -4.31 5.37
C LYS A 35 2.15 -4.85 4.22
N ALA A 36 3.00 -4.01 3.65
CA ALA A 36 4.00 -4.42 2.67
C ALA A 36 5.35 -4.67 3.36
N PHE A 37 6.15 -5.56 2.78
CA PHE A 37 7.45 -5.92 3.34
C PHE A 37 8.62 -5.44 2.49
N GLN A 38 9.66 -4.98 3.18
CA GLN A 38 10.99 -4.83 2.66
C GLN A 38 11.85 -5.97 3.19
N PHE A 39 12.45 -6.72 2.27
CA PHE A 39 13.36 -7.82 2.57
C PHE A 39 14.80 -7.38 2.39
N VAL A 40 15.62 -7.68 3.38
CA VAL A 40 17.08 -7.62 3.26
C VAL A 40 17.55 -8.99 2.78
N MET A 41 18.07 -9.03 1.56
CA MET A 41 18.57 -10.25 0.92
C MET A 41 20.08 -10.37 1.15
N GLN A 42 20.53 -11.48 1.73
CA GLN A 42 21.95 -11.83 1.80
C GLN A 42 22.15 -13.16 1.07
N GLN A 43 23.04 -13.18 0.07
CA GLN A 43 23.32 -14.39 -0.72
C GLN A 43 22.04 -15.07 -1.28
N ARG A 44 21.08 -14.28 -1.77
CA ARG A 44 19.77 -14.72 -2.29
C ARG A 44 18.81 -15.34 -1.27
N LYS A 45 19.09 -15.21 0.03
CA LYS A 45 18.16 -15.61 1.10
C LYS A 45 17.64 -14.36 1.84
N PRO A 46 16.34 -14.28 2.14
CA PRO A 46 15.81 -13.22 2.98
C PRO A 46 16.31 -13.44 4.42
N VAL A 47 17.05 -12.48 4.95
CA VAL A 47 17.60 -12.53 6.33
C VAL A 47 16.71 -11.77 7.30
N SER A 48 16.03 -10.73 6.81
CA SER A 48 15.10 -9.92 7.60
C SER A 48 13.96 -9.43 6.71
N ALA A 49 12.79 -9.28 7.32
CA ALA A 49 11.61 -8.67 6.73
C ALA A 49 11.14 -7.56 7.66
N THR A 50 10.98 -6.35 7.12
CA THR A 50 10.47 -5.19 7.86
C THR A 50 9.21 -4.66 7.19
N VAL A 51 8.25 -4.20 7.98
CA VAL A 51 7.03 -3.60 7.45
C VAL A 51 7.33 -2.18 7.00
N VAL A 52 7.00 -1.87 5.76
CA VAL A 52 7.27 -0.57 5.13
C VAL A 52 6.07 -0.09 4.33
N GLU A 53 6.12 1.16 3.89
CA GLU A 53 5.19 1.71 2.91
C GLU A 53 5.34 1.02 1.55
N LEU A 54 4.25 0.98 0.78
CA LEU A 54 4.20 0.32 -0.53
C LEU A 54 5.26 0.83 -1.51
N ALA A 55 5.63 2.10 -1.43
CA ALA A 55 6.68 2.70 -2.25
C ALA A 55 8.08 2.09 -2.00
N LEU A 56 8.33 1.60 -0.79
CA LEU A 56 9.62 1.08 -0.32
C LEU A 56 9.69 -0.45 -0.30
N ALA A 57 8.58 -1.12 -0.63
CA ALA A 57 8.49 -2.57 -0.64
C ALA A 57 9.48 -3.20 -1.65
N THR A 58 10.07 -4.33 -1.29
CA THR A 58 10.99 -5.04 -2.18
C THR A 58 10.22 -5.65 -3.33
N ARG A 59 10.69 -5.38 -4.55
CA ARG A 59 10.07 -5.84 -5.79
C ARG A 59 10.68 -7.17 -6.21
N PHE A 60 9.83 -8.10 -6.59
CA PHE A 60 10.18 -9.44 -7.01
C PHE A 60 9.52 -9.79 -8.34
N THR A 61 10.01 -10.87 -8.96
CA THR A 61 9.23 -11.58 -9.96
C THR A 61 8.02 -12.25 -9.30
N GLU A 62 7.01 -12.63 -10.08
CA GLU A 62 5.84 -13.34 -9.55
C GLU A 62 6.22 -14.62 -8.81
N ALA A 63 7.07 -15.46 -9.42
CA ALA A 63 7.48 -16.74 -8.86
C ALA A 63 8.21 -16.57 -7.52
N ASP A 64 9.14 -15.61 -7.45
CA ASP A 64 9.88 -15.32 -6.21
C ASP A 64 8.95 -14.78 -5.12
N ALA A 65 8.04 -13.86 -5.47
CA ALA A 65 7.08 -13.30 -4.52
C ALA A 65 6.16 -14.38 -3.96
N GLN A 66 5.66 -15.29 -4.80
CA GLN A 66 4.82 -16.41 -4.37
C GLN A 66 5.58 -17.35 -3.43
N MET A 67 6.82 -17.69 -3.77
CA MET A 67 7.68 -18.54 -2.93
C MET A 67 7.92 -17.92 -1.55
N ILE A 68 8.24 -16.62 -1.51
CA ILE A 68 8.45 -15.88 -0.27
C ILE A 68 7.16 -15.79 0.54
N ALA A 69 6.03 -15.50 -0.09
CA ALA A 69 4.73 -15.43 0.58
C ALA A 69 4.33 -16.77 1.23
N GLN A 70 4.62 -17.90 0.57
CA GLN A 70 4.38 -19.23 1.14
C GLN A 70 5.33 -19.56 2.30
N ALA A 71 6.58 -19.11 2.21
CA ALA A 71 7.59 -19.34 3.24
C ALA A 71 7.38 -18.48 4.50
N LEU A 72 6.79 -17.28 4.34
CA LEU A 72 6.41 -16.39 5.44
C LEU A 72 5.22 -16.94 6.22
N LYS A 73 5.53 -17.87 7.13
CA LYS A 73 4.63 -18.25 8.22
C LYS A 73 4.82 -17.25 9.34
N ASN A 74 3.88 -16.32 9.48
CA ASN A 74 3.91 -15.42 10.62
C ASN A 74 3.45 -16.18 11.88
N SER A 75 4.02 -15.85 13.04
CA SER A 75 3.66 -16.46 14.34
C SER A 75 2.19 -16.24 14.74
N GLN A 76 1.50 -15.35 14.03
CA GLN A 76 0.08 -14.99 14.22
C GLN A 76 -0.88 -15.64 13.19
N GLY A 77 -0.37 -16.44 12.23
CA GLY A 77 -1.21 -17.20 11.30
C GLY A 77 -1.86 -16.41 10.15
N GLU A 78 -1.62 -15.11 10.01
CA GLU A 78 -2.14 -14.33 8.89
C GLU A 78 -1.48 -14.73 7.56
N PRO A 79 -2.25 -14.98 6.48
CA PRO A 79 -1.71 -15.43 5.20
C PRO A 79 -0.99 -14.29 4.48
N SER A 80 0.29 -14.49 4.16
CA SER A 80 1.02 -13.61 3.26
C SER A 80 0.60 -13.88 1.80
N ARG A 81 0.57 -12.84 0.97
CA ARG A 81 0.16 -12.92 -0.43
C ARG A 81 1.15 -12.18 -1.32
N ALA A 82 1.44 -12.78 -2.47
CA ALA A 82 2.09 -12.08 -3.57
C ALA A 82 1.03 -11.25 -4.30
N ILE A 83 1.25 -9.94 -4.42
CA ILE A 83 0.30 -9.01 -5.04
C ILE A 83 1.07 -8.20 -6.09
N PRO A 84 0.50 -7.99 -7.30
CA PRO A 84 1.07 -7.05 -8.25
C PRO A 84 1.17 -5.66 -7.62
N LEU A 85 2.34 -5.01 -7.72
CA LEU A 85 2.57 -3.70 -7.12
C LEU A 85 1.54 -2.66 -7.59
N LEU A 86 1.19 -2.69 -8.89
CA LEU A 86 0.17 -1.82 -9.45
C LEU A 86 -1.21 -2.03 -8.80
N ALA A 87 -1.59 -3.28 -8.55
CA ALA A 87 -2.86 -3.61 -7.90
C ALA A 87 -2.87 -3.10 -6.44
N ALA A 88 -1.75 -3.27 -5.72
CA ALA A 88 -1.62 -2.79 -4.35
C ALA A 88 -1.70 -1.26 -4.25
N LEU A 89 -1.03 -0.54 -5.16
CA LEU A 89 -1.10 0.92 -5.22
C LEU A 89 -2.49 1.43 -5.59
N ASN A 90 -3.18 0.78 -6.53
CA ASN A 90 -4.57 1.12 -6.88
C ASN A 90 -5.51 0.90 -5.69
N MET A 91 -5.32 -0.16 -4.90
CA MET A 91 -6.09 -0.37 -3.67
C MET A 91 -5.82 0.71 -2.63
N GLN A 92 -4.55 1.12 -2.45
CA GLN A 92 -4.19 2.20 -1.54
C GLN A 92 -4.83 3.53 -1.98
N LEU A 93 -4.76 3.85 -3.27
CA LEU A 93 -5.37 5.04 -3.85
C LEU A 93 -6.88 5.09 -3.58
N ALA A 94 -7.60 3.98 -3.82
CA ALA A 94 -9.03 3.89 -3.57
C ALA A 94 -9.37 4.12 -2.08
N LYS A 95 -8.57 3.57 -1.16
CA LYS A 95 -8.74 3.80 0.29
C LYS A 95 -8.53 5.26 0.67
N GLN A 96 -7.50 5.91 0.14
CA GLN A 96 -7.19 7.32 0.41
C GLN A 96 -8.29 8.24 -0.14
N GLN A 97 -8.76 7.99 -1.36
CA GLN A 97 -9.87 8.74 -1.97
C GLN A 97 -11.18 8.58 -1.16
N ALA A 98 -11.49 7.36 -0.71
CA ALA A 98 -12.66 7.13 0.14
C ALA A 98 -12.55 7.83 1.51
N ALA A 99 -11.36 7.88 2.10
CA ALA A 99 -11.11 8.60 3.34
C ALA A 99 -11.27 10.12 3.16
N LEU A 100 -10.76 10.67 2.07
CA LEU A 100 -10.93 12.09 1.72
C LEU A 100 -12.41 12.44 1.54
N LEU A 101 -13.17 11.62 0.79
CA LEU A 101 -14.60 11.83 0.57
C LEU A 101 -15.38 11.86 1.90
N LYS A 102 -15.08 10.93 2.82
CA LYS A 102 -15.73 10.90 4.15
C LYS A 102 -15.45 12.16 4.96
N LEU A 103 -14.21 12.68 4.90
CA LEU A 103 -13.86 13.93 5.60
C LEU A 103 -14.57 15.13 4.99
N GLU A 104 -14.64 15.22 3.67
CA GLU A 104 -15.33 16.31 2.97
C GLU A 104 -16.84 16.29 3.30
N GLN A 105 -17.46 15.11 3.33
CA GLN A 105 -18.85 14.96 3.77
C GLN A 105 -19.05 15.37 5.24
N ALA A 106 -18.17 14.97 6.14
CA ALA A 106 -18.25 15.35 7.55
C ALA A 106 -18.16 16.87 7.76
N ILE A 107 -17.29 17.55 7.02
CA ILE A 107 -17.16 19.01 7.06
C ILE A 107 -18.44 19.68 6.53
N SER A 108 -19.01 19.17 5.43
CA SER A 108 -20.25 19.70 4.85
C SER A 108 -21.45 19.58 5.79
N VAL A 109 -21.53 18.51 6.60
CA VAL A 109 -22.63 18.31 7.57
C VAL A 109 -22.52 19.30 8.74
N ILE A 110 -21.32 19.61 9.21
CA ILE A 110 -21.10 20.57 10.31
C ILE A 110 -21.56 21.98 9.91
N GLN A 111 -21.39 22.37 8.65
CA GLN A 111 -21.81 23.69 8.17
C GLN A 111 -23.33 23.85 8.07
N TRP A 112 -24.09 22.74 8.04
CA TRP A 112 -25.55 22.73 7.93
C TRP A 112 -26.27 22.74 9.29
N LEU A 113 -25.55 22.60 10.41
CA LEU A 113 -26.16 22.70 11.74
C LEU A 113 -26.54 24.16 12.02
N PRO A 114 -27.84 24.48 12.22
CA PRO A 114 -28.24 25.83 12.59
C PRO A 114 -27.60 26.19 13.93
N ARG A 115 -26.84 27.28 13.95
CA ARG A 115 -26.31 27.86 15.18
C ARG A 115 -27.50 28.24 16.06
N ARG A 116 -27.74 27.46 17.12
CA ARG A 116 -28.61 27.88 18.23
C ARG A 116 -27.84 28.79 19.15
#